data_AF-A0A2D8EVX5-F1
#
_entry.id   AF-A0A2D8EVX5-F1
#
_cell.length_a   1.000
_cell.length_b   1.000
_cell.length_c   1.000
_cell.angle_alpha   90.00
_cell.angle_beta   90.00
_cell.angle_gamma   90.00
#
_symmetry.space_group_name_H-M   'P 1'
#
loop_
_entity.id
_entity.type
_entity.pdbx_description
1 polymer ?
#
loop_
_entity_poly.entity_id
_entity_poly.type
_entity_poly.pdbx_seq_one_letter_code
_entity_poly.pdbx_strand_id
1 'polypeptide(L)'
;MAELLDPTEIFYTAYEPKMSNRFIMYIEGIPAYLVKAASRPSIDQGEVILDHINVERKLKGKSRWQDVTVTLYDPVVPSGAQAVMEWVRLHHESVTGRDGYSDFYKKDITFNTLGPVGDKVEEWTLKGAFISSATFGDMDWATEDPIQIELTLKYDYAVLQF
;
A
#
# COMPACT_ATOMS: atom_id res chain seq x y z
N MET A 1 27.54 42.10 -8.53
CA MET A 1 26.94 42.48 -7.23
C MET A 1 26.64 41.17 -6.53
N ALA A 2 27.14 40.93 -5.33
CA ALA A 2 26.85 39.68 -4.62
C ALA A 2 25.37 39.69 -4.19
N GLU A 3 24.58 38.74 -4.66
CA GLU A 3 23.22 38.52 -4.16
C GLU A 3 23.31 37.95 -2.75
N LEU A 4 22.71 38.64 -1.78
CA LEU A 4 22.56 38.14 -0.42
C LEU A 4 21.40 37.13 -0.43
N LEU A 5 21.65 35.91 0.05
CA LEU A 5 20.61 34.90 0.23
C LEU A 5 19.54 35.42 1.19
N ASP A 6 18.27 35.07 0.94
CA ASP A 6 17.15 35.50 1.78
C ASP A 6 17.33 34.91 3.19
N PRO A 7 17.23 35.70 4.28
CA PRO A 7 17.35 35.19 5.64
C PRO A 7 16.46 33.96 5.92
N THR A 8 15.28 33.85 5.30
CA THR A 8 14.42 32.66 5.48
C THR A 8 14.96 31.38 4.85
N GLU A 9 15.85 31.49 3.85
CA GLU A 9 16.58 30.35 3.27
C GLU A 9 17.83 29.99 4.09
N ILE A 10 18.37 30.94 4.85
CA ILE A 10 19.57 30.77 5.69
C ILE A 10 19.21 30.20 7.08
N PHE A 11 18.05 30.57 7.64
CA PHE A 11 17.61 30.09 8.95
C PHE A 11 16.99 28.69 8.87
N TYR A 12 17.36 27.82 9.82
CA TYR A 12 16.78 26.49 9.95
C TYR A 12 15.27 26.57 10.22
N THR A 13 14.47 26.00 9.32
CA THR A 13 13.05 25.75 9.58
C THR A 13 12.95 24.50 10.44
N ALA A 14 12.43 24.64 11.66
CA ALA A 14 12.18 23.50 12.53
C ALA A 14 11.10 22.58 11.93
N TYR A 15 11.45 21.33 11.64
CA TYR A 15 10.52 20.32 11.17
C TYR A 15 10.80 18.98 11.84
N GLU A 16 9.75 18.22 12.16
CA GLU A 16 9.87 16.82 12.57
C GLU A 16 9.55 15.93 11.36
N PRO A 17 10.46 15.03 10.94
CA PRO A 17 10.19 14.12 9.83
C PRO A 17 9.16 13.05 10.24
N LYS A 18 8.37 12.58 9.26
CA LYS A 18 7.47 11.43 9.46
C LYS A 18 8.32 10.18 9.75
N MET A 19 7.89 9.40 10.74
CA MET A 19 8.55 8.14 11.11
C MET A 19 7.87 6.96 10.41
N SER A 20 8.65 6.01 9.88
CA SER A 20 8.13 4.86 9.11
C SER A 20 7.23 3.92 9.92
N ASN A 21 7.44 3.83 11.23
CA ASN A 21 6.68 2.98 12.14
C ASN A 21 5.38 3.63 12.65
N ARG A 22 5.11 4.90 12.31
CA ARG A 22 3.90 5.61 12.74
C ARG A 22 2.85 5.56 11.63
N PHE A 23 2.17 4.43 11.52
CA PHE A 23 1.09 4.26 10.55
C PHE A 23 -0.03 3.38 11.09
N ILE A 24 -1.21 3.48 10.47
CA ILE A 24 -2.32 2.56 10.67
C ILE A 24 -3.03 2.32 9.35
N MET A 25 -3.42 1.07 9.10
CA MET A 25 -4.07 0.66 7.86
C MET A 25 -5.40 0.00 8.16
N TYR A 26 -6.44 0.41 7.44
CA TYR A 26 -7.80 -0.10 7.57
C TYR A 26 -8.18 -0.89 6.33
N ILE A 27 -8.44 -2.17 6.52
CA ILE A 27 -8.90 -3.11 5.49
C ILE A 27 -10.16 -3.78 6.05
N GLU A 28 -11.26 -3.75 5.30
CA GLU A 28 -12.50 -4.38 5.75
C GLU A 28 -12.31 -5.90 5.95
N GLY A 29 -12.62 -6.37 7.15
CA GLY A 29 -12.47 -7.78 7.56
C GLY A 29 -11.10 -8.14 8.14
N ILE A 30 -10.08 -7.28 8.02
CA ILE A 30 -8.75 -7.50 8.61
C ILE A 30 -8.50 -6.43 9.69
N PRO A 31 -8.40 -6.82 10.98
CA PRO A 31 -8.10 -5.88 12.05
C PRO A 31 -6.76 -5.16 11.85
N ALA A 32 -6.75 -3.84 12.05
CA ALA A 32 -5.58 -2.99 11.81
C ALA A 32 -4.34 -3.39 12.63
N TYR A 33 -4.52 -3.94 13.84
CA TYR A 33 -3.42 -4.35 14.71
C TYR A 33 -2.63 -5.56 14.17
N LEU A 34 -3.17 -6.30 13.19
CA LEU A 34 -2.45 -7.38 12.52
C LEU A 34 -1.44 -6.87 11.51
N VAL A 35 -1.63 -5.65 10.99
CA VAL A 35 -0.77 -5.08 9.95
C VAL A 35 0.57 -4.69 10.54
N LYS A 36 1.61 -5.45 10.18
CA LYS A 36 2.99 -5.23 10.62
C LYS A 36 3.73 -4.24 9.72
N ALA A 37 3.56 -4.37 8.40
CA ALA A 37 4.24 -3.56 7.42
C ALA A 37 3.34 -3.36 6.18
N ALA A 38 3.46 -2.21 5.53
CA ALA A 38 2.82 -1.95 4.26
C ALA A 38 3.68 -1.01 3.41
N SER A 39 3.74 -1.27 2.09
CA SER A 39 4.32 -0.30 1.16
C SER A 39 3.36 0.85 0.88
N ARG A 40 3.91 2.04 0.61
CA ARG A 40 3.10 3.18 0.17
C ARG A 40 2.72 3.02 -1.31
N PRO A 41 1.57 3.58 -1.75
CA PRO A 41 1.25 3.66 -3.16
C PRO A 41 2.38 4.34 -3.95
N SER A 42 2.71 3.78 -5.11
CA SER A 42 3.67 4.37 -6.04
C SER A 42 3.09 4.38 -7.46
N ILE A 43 3.51 5.35 -8.25
CA ILE A 43 3.00 5.59 -9.60
C ILE A 43 4.16 5.62 -10.59
N ASP A 44 4.04 4.82 -11.64
CA ASP A 44 4.92 4.85 -12.79
C ASP A 44 4.24 5.63 -13.93
N GLN A 45 5.01 6.44 -14.64
CA GLN A 45 4.51 7.19 -15.79
C GLN A 45 5.23 6.69 -17.03
N GLY A 46 4.51 5.91 -17.85
CA GLY A 46 5.07 5.43 -19.10
C GLY A 46 5.50 6.59 -20.00
N GLU A 47 6.49 6.36 -20.84
CA GLU A 47 7.00 7.35 -21.80
C GLU A 47 6.52 7.00 -23.22
N VAL A 48 6.17 8.02 -24.00
CA VAL A 48 5.90 7.90 -25.43
C VAL A 48 6.96 8.71 -26.17
N ILE A 49 7.83 8.02 -26.90
CA ILE A 49 8.87 8.63 -27.72
C ILE A 49 8.31 8.86 -29.13
N LEU A 50 8.49 10.08 -29.63
CA LEU A 50 8.16 10.48 -30.98
C LEU A 50 9.45 10.87 -31.71
N ASP A 51 9.77 10.10 -32.74
CA ASP A 51 10.94 10.36 -33.59
C ASP A 51 10.64 11.47 -34.60
N HIS A 52 11.55 12.45 -34.71
CA HIS A 52 11.48 13.48 -35.74
C HIS A 52 12.86 13.75 -36.34
N ILE A 53 13.11 13.16 -37.51
CA ILE A 53 14.38 13.26 -38.24
C ILE A 53 15.54 12.78 -37.36
N ASN A 54 16.33 13.70 -36.80
CA ASN A 54 17.53 13.43 -36.00
C ASN A 54 17.33 13.78 -34.51
N VAL A 55 16.10 14.08 -34.09
CA VAL A 55 15.78 14.38 -32.68
C VAL A 55 14.61 13.54 -32.21
N GLU A 56 14.67 13.11 -30.96
CA GLU A 56 13.55 12.47 -30.26
C GLU A 56 12.82 13.48 -29.39
N ARG A 57 11.49 13.35 -29.30
CA ARG A 57 10.65 14.07 -28.34
C ARG A 57 9.96 13.07 -27.43
N LYS A 58 9.93 13.38 -26.14
CA LYS A 58 9.35 12.52 -25.10
C LYS A 58 8.06 13.15 -24.58
N LEU A 59 6.97 12.39 -24.64
CA LEU A 59 5.66 12.76 -24.09
C LEU A 59 5.28 11.80 -22.98
N LYS A 60 4.45 12.28 -22.05
CA LYS A 60 3.89 11.46 -20.98
C LYS A 60 2.87 10.46 -21.55
N GLY A 61 3.09 9.18 -21.29
CA GLY A 61 2.18 8.07 -21.57
C GLY A 61 1.20 7.77 -20.43
N LYS A 62 0.72 6.53 -20.36
CA LYS A 62 -0.24 6.09 -19.34
C LYS A 62 0.40 6.04 -17.95
N SER A 63 -0.31 6.56 -16.95
CA SER A 63 0.06 6.39 -15.54
C SER A 63 -0.38 5.00 -15.05
N ARG A 64 0.49 4.32 -14.31
CA ARG A 64 0.28 2.99 -13.78
C ARG A 64 0.55 2.98 -12.28
N TRP A 65 -0.48 2.74 -11.50
CA TRP A 65 -0.33 2.47 -10.08
C TRP A 65 0.33 1.10 -9.89
N GLN A 66 1.34 1.06 -9.04
CA GLN A 66 2.09 -0.16 -8.74
C GLN A 66 1.46 -0.90 -7.58
N ASP A 67 1.66 -2.22 -7.54
CA ASP A 67 1.17 -3.11 -6.51
C ASP A 67 1.68 -2.71 -5.12
N VAL A 68 0.87 -2.98 -4.09
CA VAL A 68 1.19 -2.69 -2.68
C VAL A 68 1.36 -4.00 -1.93
N THR A 69 2.47 -4.13 -1.21
CA THR A 69 2.74 -5.30 -0.37
C THR A 69 2.33 -4.99 1.06
N VAL A 70 1.59 -5.90 1.69
CA VAL A 70 1.17 -5.82 3.09
C VAL A 70 1.60 -7.08 3.82
N THR A 71 2.27 -6.92 4.95
CA THR A 71 2.66 -8.02 5.83
C THR A 71 1.82 -7.98 7.10
N LEU A 72 1.20 -9.10 7.43
CA LEU A 72 0.37 -9.28 8.62
C LEU A 72 1.04 -10.26 9.59
N TYR A 73 0.81 -10.09 10.88
CA TYR A 73 1.01 -11.18 11.84
C TYR A 73 -0.15 -12.17 11.76
N ASP A 74 0.14 -13.47 11.87
CA ASP A 74 -0.89 -14.51 12.01
C ASP A 74 -1.06 -14.95 13.48
N PRO A 75 -2.02 -14.37 14.23
CA PRO A 75 -2.30 -14.78 15.60
C PRO A 75 -3.12 -16.07 15.63
N VAL A 76 -3.07 -16.76 16.77
CA VAL A 76 -3.87 -17.98 16.99
C VAL A 76 -5.37 -17.66 17.05
N VAL A 77 -5.76 -16.57 17.74
CA VAL A 77 -7.17 -16.15 17.87
C VAL A 77 -7.26 -14.62 17.91
N PRO A 78 -8.14 -13.98 17.11
CA PRO A 78 -8.80 -14.53 15.91
C PRO A 78 -7.78 -14.72 14.77
N SER A 79 -7.87 -15.83 14.03
CA SER A 79 -6.86 -16.16 12.99
C SER A 79 -6.78 -15.12 11.88
N GLY A 80 -5.56 -14.63 11.62
CA GLY A 80 -5.29 -13.73 10.50
C GLY A 80 -5.43 -14.44 9.16
N ALA A 81 -4.97 -15.69 9.09
CA ALA A 81 -5.12 -16.54 7.90
C ALA A 81 -6.60 -16.73 7.51
N GLN A 82 -7.49 -16.93 8.50
CA GLN A 82 -8.92 -17.03 8.23
C GLN A 82 -9.47 -15.73 7.64
N ALA A 83 -9.16 -14.58 8.24
CA ALA A 83 -9.63 -13.28 7.75
C ALA A 83 -9.18 -13.00 6.31
N VAL A 84 -7.94 -13.33 5.97
CA VAL A 84 -7.42 -13.24 4.60
C VAL A 84 -8.18 -14.19 3.67
N MET A 85 -8.39 -15.44 4.08
CA MET A 85 -9.08 -16.43 3.25
C MET A 85 -10.54 -16.09 2.99
N GLU A 86 -11.24 -15.45 3.92
CA GLU A 86 -12.59 -14.93 3.70
C GLU A 86 -12.62 -13.90 2.57
N TRP A 87 -11.60 -13.03 2.49
CA TRP A 87 -11.47 -12.10 1.38
C TRP A 87 -11.08 -12.81 0.07
N VAL A 88 -10.14 -13.76 0.09
CA VAL A 88 -9.75 -14.55 -1.09
C VAL A 88 -10.95 -15.30 -1.69
N ARG A 89 -11.83 -15.87 -0.86
CA ARG A 89 -13.04 -16.59 -1.32
C ARG A 89 -14.03 -15.71 -2.08
N LEU A 90 -14.03 -14.39 -1.84
CA LEU A 90 -14.83 -13.46 -2.64
C LEU A 90 -14.33 -13.35 -4.08
N HIS A 91 -13.05 -13.66 -4.34
CA HIS A 91 -12.48 -13.66 -5.69
C HIS A 91 -12.84 -14.95 -6.42
N HIS A 92 -12.55 -16.08 -5.76
CA HIS A 92 -12.78 -17.42 -6.28
C HIS A 92 -13.12 -18.38 -5.13
N GLU A 93 -14.29 -19.00 -5.20
CA GLU A 93 -14.72 -20.00 -4.22
C GLU A 93 -14.29 -21.40 -4.67
N SER A 94 -13.21 -21.92 -4.07
CA SER A 94 -12.61 -23.20 -4.44
C SER A 94 -13.55 -24.41 -4.29
N VAL A 95 -14.54 -24.36 -3.39
CA VAL A 95 -15.46 -25.50 -3.17
C VAL A 95 -16.47 -25.62 -4.31
N THR A 96 -16.90 -24.50 -4.89
CA THR A 96 -17.92 -24.48 -5.95
C THR A 96 -17.35 -24.17 -7.33
N GLY A 97 -16.10 -23.71 -7.40
CA GLY A 97 -15.42 -23.25 -8.61
C GLY A 97 -16.00 -21.95 -9.18
N ARG A 98 -16.76 -21.19 -8.39
CA ARG A 98 -17.41 -19.95 -8.83
C ARG A 98 -16.53 -18.74 -8.55
N ASP A 99 -16.43 -17.87 -9.54
CA ASP A 99 -15.79 -16.56 -9.38
C ASP A 99 -16.79 -15.52 -8.85
N GLY A 100 -16.28 -14.58 -8.06
CA GLY A 100 -17.08 -13.47 -7.56
C GLY A 100 -17.09 -12.26 -8.49
N TYR A 101 -18.10 -11.41 -8.31
CA TYR A 101 -18.14 -10.12 -9.00
C TYR A 101 -17.09 -9.16 -8.42
N SER A 102 -16.55 -8.29 -9.27
CA SER A 102 -15.57 -7.29 -8.85
C SER A 102 -16.08 -6.37 -7.75
N ASP A 103 -17.38 -6.10 -7.72
CA ASP A 103 -18.02 -5.29 -6.68
C ASP A 103 -18.00 -5.96 -5.29
N PHE A 104 -17.84 -7.29 -5.23
CA PHE A 104 -17.78 -8.03 -3.97
C PHE A 104 -16.36 -8.17 -3.42
N TYR A 105 -15.39 -8.49 -4.28
CA TYR A 105 -14.03 -8.72 -3.82
C TYR A 105 -13.16 -7.46 -3.79
N LYS A 106 -13.52 -6.41 -4.53
CA LYS A 106 -12.80 -5.14 -4.46
C LYS A 106 -13.24 -4.35 -3.23
N LYS A 107 -12.26 -3.85 -2.49
CA LYS A 107 -12.46 -3.08 -1.25
C LYS A 107 -11.72 -1.75 -1.31
N ASP A 108 -12.21 -0.78 -0.57
CA ASP A 108 -11.48 0.45 -0.32
C ASP A 108 -10.60 0.30 0.90
N ILE A 109 -9.33 0.68 0.77
CA ILE A 109 -8.32 0.53 1.82
C ILE A 109 -7.79 1.90 2.19
N THR A 110 -7.70 2.17 3.49
CA THR A 110 -7.19 3.44 4.00
C THR A 110 -5.87 3.25 4.71
N PHE A 111 -4.83 3.98 4.29
CA PHE A 111 -3.52 4.01 4.92
C PHE A 111 -3.26 5.40 5.50
N ASN A 112 -3.04 5.47 6.81
CA ASN A 112 -2.82 6.70 7.54
C ASN A 112 -1.41 6.77 8.08
N THR A 113 -0.70 7.86 7.81
CA THR A 113 0.53 8.20 8.54
C THR A 113 0.17 9.04 9.76
N LEU A 114 0.74 8.68 10.90
CA LEU A 114 0.39 9.28 12.19
C LEU A 114 1.48 10.24 12.68
N GLY A 115 1.05 11.32 13.32
CA GLY A 115 1.91 12.22 14.06
C GLY A 115 2.27 11.66 15.43
N PRO A 116 3.13 12.34 16.19
CA PRO A 116 3.62 11.86 17.49
C PRO A 116 2.51 11.69 18.53
N VAL A 117 1.37 12.37 18.37
CA VAL A 117 0.22 12.31 19.28
C VAL A 117 -0.92 11.42 18.74
N GLY A 118 -0.72 10.74 17.62
CA GLY A 118 -1.72 9.86 16.99
C GLY A 118 -2.71 10.58 16.07
N ASP A 119 -2.47 11.86 15.78
CA ASP A 119 -3.17 12.63 14.76
C ASP A 119 -2.85 12.11 13.36
N LYS A 120 -3.83 12.20 12.44
CA LYS A 120 -3.62 11.85 11.03
C LYS A 120 -2.88 13.01 10.35
N VAL A 121 -1.72 12.72 9.76
CA VAL A 121 -0.89 13.70 9.05
C VAL A 121 -0.96 13.51 7.54
N GLU A 122 -1.38 12.33 7.08
CA GLU A 122 -1.50 11.96 5.67
C GLU A 122 -2.40 10.73 5.56
N GLU A 123 -3.40 10.80 4.68
CA GLU A 123 -4.29 9.68 4.39
C GLU A 123 -4.23 9.30 2.90
N TRP A 124 -3.91 8.04 2.63
CA TRP A 124 -4.05 7.43 1.31
C TRP A 124 -5.27 6.52 1.29
N THR A 125 -6.15 6.71 0.32
CA THR A 125 -7.24 5.78 0.05
C THR A 125 -6.99 5.05 -1.26
N LEU A 126 -6.79 3.73 -1.20
CA LEU A 126 -6.68 2.85 -2.36
C LEU A 126 -8.10 2.40 -2.73
N LYS A 127 -8.49 2.69 -3.97
CA LYS A 127 -9.83 2.38 -4.49
C LYS A 127 -9.82 1.09 -5.29
N GLY A 128 -10.84 0.26 -5.06
CA GLY A 128 -11.03 -0.97 -5.82
C GLY A 128 -9.92 -2.01 -5.60
N ALA A 129 -9.36 -2.07 -4.39
CA ALA A 129 -8.24 -2.94 -4.05
C ALA A 129 -8.66 -4.41 -3.91
N PHE A 130 -7.81 -5.33 -4.36
CA PHE A 130 -8.04 -6.77 -4.31
C PHE A 130 -6.72 -7.53 -4.13
N ILE A 131 -6.79 -8.77 -3.64
CA ILE A 131 -5.60 -9.60 -3.42
C ILE A 131 -5.21 -10.26 -4.74
N SER A 132 -3.97 -10.04 -5.19
CA SER A 132 -3.40 -10.78 -6.32
C SER A 132 -2.54 -11.97 -5.89
N SER A 133 -1.96 -11.94 -4.69
CA SER A 133 -1.26 -13.07 -4.09
C SER A 133 -1.34 -13.03 -2.56
N ALA A 134 -1.45 -14.19 -1.93
CA ALA A 134 -1.39 -14.36 -0.49
C ALA A 134 -0.48 -15.55 -0.15
N THR A 135 0.54 -15.31 0.66
CA THR A 135 1.50 -16.31 1.15
C THR A 135 1.37 -16.40 2.67
N PHE A 136 1.15 -17.59 3.22
CA PHE A 136 0.80 -17.79 4.64
C PHE A 136 2.00 -18.15 5.54
N GLY A 137 3.21 -17.85 5.09
CA GLY A 137 4.45 -18.21 5.78
C GLY A 137 4.74 -19.71 5.76
N ASP A 138 5.98 -20.06 6.12
CA ASP A 138 6.45 -21.44 6.22
C ASP A 138 6.45 -21.91 7.68
N MET A 139 6.25 -23.21 7.89
CA MET A 139 6.31 -23.84 9.21
C MET A 139 7.64 -24.58 9.36
N ASP A 140 8.47 -24.18 10.32
CA ASP A 140 9.77 -24.80 10.61
C ASP A 140 9.92 -25.05 12.12
N TRP A 141 10.37 -26.25 12.50
CA TRP A 141 10.67 -26.59 13.89
C TRP A 141 12.02 -26.03 14.38
N ALA A 142 12.86 -25.54 13.47
CA ALA A 142 14.18 -25.01 13.81
C ALA A 142 14.18 -23.51 14.21
N THR A 143 13.06 -22.80 14.01
CA THR A 143 12.96 -21.36 14.28
C THR A 143 11.84 -21.05 15.28
N GLU A 144 11.97 -19.92 15.97
CA GLU A 144 10.97 -19.42 16.94
C GLU A 144 10.31 -18.11 16.47
N ASP A 145 10.48 -17.77 15.18
CA ASP A 145 9.99 -16.51 14.62
C ASP A 145 8.45 -16.52 14.49
N PRO A 146 7.78 -15.37 14.71
CA PRO A 146 6.35 -15.26 14.49
C PRO A 146 6.02 -15.38 13.00
N ILE A 147 5.04 -16.24 12.70
CA ILE A 147 4.53 -16.45 11.35
C ILE A 147 3.87 -15.16 10.84
N GLN A 148 4.13 -14.88 9.57
CA GLN A 148 3.62 -13.72 8.87
C GLN A 148 2.90 -14.13 7.59
N ILE A 149 1.86 -13.38 7.26
CA ILE A 149 1.13 -13.50 6.00
C ILE A 149 1.55 -12.33 5.12
N GLU A 150 1.98 -12.61 3.90
CA GLU A 150 2.34 -11.59 2.92
C GLU A 150 1.27 -11.52 1.84
N LEU A 151 0.72 -10.32 1.64
CA LEU A 151 -0.29 -10.01 0.64
C LEU A 151 0.30 -9.06 -0.40
N THR A 152 0.04 -9.35 -1.68
CA THR A 152 0.21 -8.37 -2.76
C THR A 152 -1.17 -7.89 -3.18
N LEU A 153 -1.37 -6.58 -3.07
CA LEU A 153 -2.62 -5.91 -3.38
C LEU A 153 -2.50 -5.14 -4.69
N LYS A 154 -3.50 -5.32 -5.55
CA LYS A 154 -3.73 -4.51 -6.75
C LYS A 154 -4.91 -3.60 -6.51
N TYR A 155 -4.90 -2.44 -7.11
CA TYR A 155 -5.96 -1.43 -6.94
C TYR A 155 -6.08 -0.58 -8.21
N ASP A 156 -7.21 0.09 -8.36
CA ASP A 156 -7.49 0.85 -9.57
C ASP A 156 -6.77 2.21 -9.54
N TYR A 157 -6.84 2.92 -8.41
CA TYR A 157 -6.13 4.17 -8.18
C TYR A 157 -6.05 4.51 -6.68
N ALA A 158 -5.15 5.43 -6.32
CA ALA A 158 -5.04 5.95 -4.97
C ALA A 158 -5.33 7.46 -4.91
N VAL A 159 -5.89 7.91 -3.79
CA VAL A 159 -6.19 9.32 -3.50
C VAL A 159 -5.45 9.73 -2.24
N LEU A 160 -4.72 10.85 -2.30
CA LEU A 160 -4.02 11.46 -1.17
C LEU A 160 -4.84 12.60 -0.57
N GLN A 161 -4.99 12.60 0.76
CA GLN A 161 -5.69 13.61 1.54
C GLN A 161 -4.87 13.99 2.80
N PHE A 162 -5.12 15.17 3.36
CA PHE A 162 -4.47 15.72 4.56
C PHE A 162 -5.51 16.09 5.62
#